data_AF-A0A1B8GHH1-F1
#
_entry.id   AF-A0A1B8GHH1-F1
#
_cell.length_a   1.000
_cell.length_b   1.000
_cell.length_c   1.000
_cell.angle_alpha   90.00
_cell.angle_beta   90.00
_cell.angle_gamma   90.00
#
_symmetry.space_group_name_H-M   'P 1'
#
loop_
_entity.id
_entity.type
_entity.pdbx_description
1 polymer ?
#
loop_
_entity_poly.entity_id
_entity_poly.type
_entity_poly.pdbx_seq_one_letter_code
_entity_poly.pdbx_strand_id
1 'polypeptide(L)'
;MPRLSPADKAAAKKRAKQIQEAVYLCGTAPFSRVMMMTQEELRTLMLDLGDQRPTREPGNTMRKEVMKLQGAKFQAFCKYGSIWDNMSQHYEAINDAEDRLRNSKGATPQQLESAIAVLQFYLDNSTKILNHGYDLIRMLNENEAFSLRQLVAAQGDATIHRQDRVYYQITASRATLLCCKIRAKMTKPFKCCTATAKKAAKKFCRKIRRAKKKMGKKPAGALVVF
;
A
#
# COMPACT_ATOMS: atom_id res chain seq x y z
N MET A 1 11.84 -18.81 -26.75
CA MET A 1 11.63 -17.44 -26.25
C MET A 1 12.56 -16.50 -27.02
N PRO A 2 12.06 -15.65 -27.93
CA PRO A 2 12.91 -14.71 -28.66
C PRO A 2 13.57 -13.73 -27.66
N ARG A 3 14.87 -13.49 -27.80
CA ARG A 3 15.62 -12.57 -26.93
C ARG A 3 15.31 -11.14 -27.37
N LEU A 4 14.65 -10.37 -26.51
CA LEU A 4 14.40 -8.93 -26.70
C LEU A 4 15.70 -8.19 -27.01
N SER A 5 15.64 -7.26 -27.97
CA SER A 5 16.78 -6.41 -28.31
C SER A 5 17.16 -5.52 -27.11
N PRO A 6 18.39 -4.99 -27.04
CA PRO A 6 18.77 -4.02 -26.01
C PRO A 6 17.84 -2.79 -25.95
N ALA A 7 17.36 -2.33 -27.11
CA ALA A 7 16.41 -1.23 -27.22
C ALA A 7 15.04 -1.60 -26.62
N ASP A 8 14.52 -2.79 -26.93
CA ASP A 8 13.24 -3.26 -26.38
C ASP A 8 13.32 -3.48 -24.87
N LYS A 9 14.47 -3.96 -24.36
CA LYS A 9 14.70 -4.10 -22.92
C LYS A 9 14.72 -2.74 -22.23
N ALA A 10 15.35 -1.73 -22.83
CA ALA A 10 15.38 -0.38 -22.29
C ALA A 10 13.98 0.26 -22.29
N ALA A 11 13.23 0.09 -23.38
CA ALA A 11 11.84 0.56 -23.49
C ALA A 11 10.92 -0.12 -22.48
N ALA A 12 11.02 -1.45 -22.32
CA ALA A 12 10.25 -2.20 -21.33
C ALA A 12 10.58 -1.76 -19.90
N LYS A 13 11.86 -1.53 -19.58
CA LYS A 13 12.28 -1.02 -18.27
C LYS A 13 11.75 0.38 -18.00
N LYS A 14 11.77 1.27 -19.00
CA LYS A 14 11.20 2.62 -18.90
C LYS A 14 9.69 2.55 -18.65
N ARG A 15 8.97 1.70 -19.40
CA ARG A 15 7.52 1.51 -19.23
C ARG A 15 7.17 0.94 -17.86
N ALA A 16 7.91 -0.06 -17.38
CA ALA A 16 7.71 -0.64 -16.05
C ALA A 16 7.90 0.41 -14.95
N LYS A 17 8.90 1.30 -15.08
CA LYS A 17 9.12 2.41 -14.14
C LYS A 17 7.95 3.39 -14.15
N GLN A 18 7.44 3.75 -15.32
CA GLN A 18 6.28 4.65 -15.44
C GLN A 18 5.01 4.06 -14.81
N ILE A 19 4.76 2.76 -15.02
CA ILE A 19 3.63 2.07 -14.39
C ILE A 19 3.79 2.07 -12.86
N GLN A 20 5.00 1.79 -12.37
CA GLN A 20 5.27 1.81 -10.93
C GLN A 20 5.06 3.20 -10.32
N GLU A 21 5.48 4.26 -11.02
CA GLU A 21 5.25 5.65 -10.63
C GLU A 21 3.75 5.99 -10.65
N ALA A 22 3.00 5.52 -11.65
CA ALA A 22 1.55 5.71 -11.76
C ALA A 22 0.80 5.07 -10.57
N VAL A 23 1.05 3.79 -10.31
CA VAL A 23 0.46 3.05 -9.18
C VAL A 23 0.80 3.72 -7.85
N TYR A 24 2.05 4.17 -7.69
CA TYR A 24 2.48 4.89 -6.50
C TYR A 24 1.72 6.22 -6.33
N LEU A 25 1.58 7.01 -7.40
CA LEU A 25 0.85 8.27 -7.37
C LEU A 25 -0.63 8.07 -7.05
N CYS A 26 -1.30 7.12 -7.70
CA CYS A 26 -2.71 6.78 -7.41
C CYS A 26 -2.89 6.39 -5.94
N GLY A 27 -1.97 5.59 -5.40
CA GLY A 27 -2.04 5.08 -4.04
C GLY A 27 -1.56 6.06 -2.96
N THR A 28 -0.88 7.16 -3.27
CA THR A 28 -0.22 8.00 -2.23
C THR A 28 -0.39 9.50 -2.38
N ALA A 29 -0.69 10.01 -3.57
CA ALA A 29 -0.83 11.45 -3.77
C ALA A 29 -2.06 11.98 -3.02
N PRO A 30 -1.94 13.10 -2.29
CA PRO A 30 -3.11 13.79 -1.75
C PRO A 30 -4.09 14.13 -2.89
N PHE A 31 -5.37 13.92 -2.64
CA PHE A 31 -6.48 14.20 -3.54
C PHE A 31 -6.48 15.67 -3.97
N SER A 32 -6.21 16.58 -3.04
CA SER A 32 -6.01 18.01 -3.33
C SER A 32 -4.87 18.29 -4.32
N ARG A 33 -3.74 17.57 -4.17
CA ARG A 33 -2.60 17.67 -5.11
C ARG A 33 -2.98 17.14 -6.49
N VAL A 34 -3.70 16.02 -6.57
CA VAL A 34 -4.13 15.43 -7.86
C VAL A 34 -4.95 16.43 -8.68
N MET A 35 -5.81 17.23 -8.02
CA MET A 35 -6.59 18.28 -8.68
C MET A 35 -5.75 19.45 -9.22
N MET A 36 -4.50 19.60 -8.74
CA MET A 36 -3.57 20.66 -9.12
C MET A 36 -2.43 20.18 -10.03
N MET A 37 -2.36 18.88 -10.33
CA MET A 37 -1.29 18.30 -11.16
C MET A 37 -1.27 18.89 -12.56
N THR A 38 -0.06 19.02 -13.11
CA THR A 38 0.17 19.39 -14.51
C THR A 38 -0.34 18.29 -15.44
N GLN A 39 -0.55 18.61 -16.72
CA GLN A 39 -1.02 17.62 -17.69
C GLN A 39 -0.04 16.43 -17.85
N GLU A 40 1.26 16.67 -17.69
CA GLU A 40 2.29 15.62 -17.77
C GLU A 40 2.23 14.66 -16.57
N GLU A 41 2.06 15.20 -15.37
CA GLU A 41 1.87 14.41 -14.14
C GLU A 41 0.55 13.62 -14.21
N LEU A 42 -0.51 14.26 -14.69
CA LEU A 42 -1.81 13.61 -14.90
C LEU A 42 -1.71 12.48 -15.92
N ARG A 43 -0.98 12.65 -17.03
CA ARG A 43 -0.75 11.55 -17.98
C ARG A 43 -0.11 10.34 -17.32
N THR A 44 0.80 10.57 -16.36
CA THR A 44 1.44 9.49 -15.62
C THR A 44 0.45 8.81 -14.68
N LEU A 45 -0.32 9.58 -13.91
CA LEU A 45 -1.43 9.08 -13.08
C LEU A 45 -2.45 8.28 -13.93
N MET A 46 -2.80 8.79 -15.11
CA MET A 46 -3.80 8.23 -16.01
C MET A 46 -3.36 6.93 -16.70
N LEU A 47 -2.08 6.56 -16.66
CA LEU A 47 -1.63 5.25 -17.14
C LEU A 47 -2.28 4.09 -16.38
N ASP A 48 -2.70 4.33 -15.13
CA ASP A 48 -3.33 3.34 -14.26
C ASP A 48 -4.87 3.47 -14.23
N LEU A 49 -5.42 4.57 -14.76
CA LEU A 49 -6.87 4.88 -14.75
C LEU A 49 -7.63 4.34 -15.97
N GLY A 50 -6.92 3.77 -16.96
CA GLY A 50 -7.50 3.22 -18.19
C GLY A 50 -7.73 4.26 -19.30
N ASP A 51 -8.41 3.84 -20.38
CA ASP A 51 -8.68 4.68 -21.55
C ASP A 51 -9.59 5.87 -21.20
N GLN A 52 -9.21 7.04 -21.72
CA GLN A 52 -9.88 8.31 -21.45
C GLN A 52 -10.63 8.78 -22.69
N ARG A 53 -11.74 9.49 -22.49
CA ARG A 53 -12.41 10.17 -23.60
C ARG A 53 -11.43 11.18 -24.22
N PRO A 54 -11.25 11.19 -25.54
CA PRO A 54 -10.39 12.18 -26.18
C PRO A 54 -10.97 13.58 -25.94
N THR A 55 -10.30 14.38 -25.11
CA THR A 55 -10.72 15.76 -24.81
C THR A 55 -10.06 16.74 -25.76
N ARG A 56 -10.86 17.60 -26.40
CA ARG A 56 -10.41 18.65 -27.34
C ARG A 56 -9.66 19.81 -26.66
N GLU A 57 -9.84 20.01 -25.36
CA GLU A 57 -9.16 21.06 -24.57
C GLU A 57 -8.36 20.43 -23.42
N PRO A 58 -7.02 20.43 -23.45
CA PRO A 58 -6.20 19.62 -22.55
C PRO A 58 -6.05 20.14 -21.11
N GLY A 59 -6.89 21.07 -20.67
CA GLY A 59 -6.90 21.58 -19.31
C GLY A 59 -7.60 20.62 -18.35
N ASN A 60 -6.81 19.91 -17.54
CA ASN A 60 -7.17 19.02 -16.42
C ASN A 60 -8.66 18.61 -16.37
N THR A 61 -9.01 17.56 -17.11
CA THR A 61 -10.37 17.00 -17.24
C THR A 61 -11.02 16.77 -15.89
N MET A 62 -10.28 16.25 -14.89
CA MET A 62 -10.80 16.02 -13.54
C MET A 62 -11.19 17.33 -12.83
N ARG A 63 -10.35 18.37 -12.91
CA ARG A 63 -10.68 19.68 -12.33
C ARG A 63 -11.94 20.26 -12.95
N LYS A 64 -12.10 20.15 -14.28
CA LYS A 64 -13.30 20.62 -15.00
C LYS A 64 -14.55 19.84 -14.59
N GLU A 65 -14.45 18.54 -14.39
CA GLU A 65 -15.55 17.69 -13.90
C GLU A 65 -15.94 18.08 -12.47
N VAL A 66 -14.95 18.26 -11.58
CA VAL A 66 -15.17 18.66 -10.18
C VAL A 66 -15.87 20.02 -10.09
N MET A 67 -15.47 21.01 -10.90
CA MET A 67 -16.08 22.34 -10.91
C MET A 67 -17.57 22.33 -11.33
N LYS A 68 -18.04 21.26 -11.98
CA LYS A 68 -19.44 21.09 -12.37
C LYS A 68 -20.28 20.39 -11.30
N LEU A 69 -19.66 19.82 -10.26
CA LEU A 69 -20.39 19.20 -9.18
C LEU A 69 -21.13 20.25 -8.35
N GLN A 70 -22.38 19.97 -8.02
CA GLN A 70 -23.22 20.88 -7.23
C GLN A 70 -23.90 20.13 -6.07
N GLY A 71 -24.25 20.86 -5.02
CA GLY A 71 -25.01 20.36 -3.87
C GLY A 71 -24.34 19.15 -3.19
N ALA A 72 -25.13 18.10 -2.99
CA ALA A 72 -24.71 16.89 -2.27
C ALA A 72 -23.49 16.19 -2.91
N LYS A 73 -23.34 16.24 -4.23
CA LYS A 73 -22.21 15.60 -4.94
C LYS A 73 -20.90 16.30 -4.60
N PHE A 74 -20.90 17.63 -4.57
CA PHE A 74 -19.72 18.41 -4.21
C PHE A 74 -19.34 18.21 -2.73
N GLN A 75 -20.33 18.13 -1.83
CA GLN A 75 -20.09 17.82 -0.42
C GLN A 75 -19.49 16.42 -0.23
N ALA A 76 -20.00 15.41 -0.96
CA ALA A 76 -19.44 14.06 -0.94
C ALA A 76 -18.00 14.03 -1.46
N PHE A 77 -17.71 14.77 -2.54
CA PHE A 77 -16.37 14.96 -3.07
C PHE A 77 -15.42 15.58 -2.03
N CYS A 78 -15.80 16.69 -1.39
CA CYS A 78 -14.97 17.35 -0.38
C CYS A 78 -14.71 16.43 0.83
N LYS A 79 -15.73 15.71 1.28
CA LYS A 79 -15.61 14.76 2.39
C LYS A 79 -14.66 13.62 2.06
N TYR A 80 -14.79 13.02 0.87
CA TYR A 80 -13.88 11.98 0.41
C TYR A 80 -12.44 12.50 0.32
N GLY A 81 -12.25 13.66 -0.31
CA GLY A 81 -10.93 14.28 -0.43
C GLY A 81 -10.25 14.52 0.92
N SER A 82 -10.98 15.01 1.92
CA SER A 82 -10.44 15.19 3.27
C SER A 82 -10.00 13.87 3.92
N ILE A 83 -10.78 12.80 3.76
CA ILE A 83 -10.45 11.49 4.32
C ILE A 83 -9.21 10.91 3.63
N TRP A 84 -9.15 11.01 2.30
CA TRP A 84 -8.00 10.58 1.53
C TRP A 84 -6.74 11.36 1.90
N ASP A 85 -6.83 12.69 1.95
CA ASP A 85 -5.70 13.56 2.31
C ASP A 85 -5.17 13.25 3.70
N ASN A 86 -6.06 13.09 4.69
CA ASN A 86 -5.66 12.72 6.05
C ASN A 86 -4.94 11.36 6.08
N MET A 87 -5.46 10.35 5.38
CA MET A 87 -4.78 9.05 5.31
C MET A 87 -3.45 9.14 4.54
N SER A 88 -3.37 10.02 3.54
CA SER A 88 -2.18 10.17 2.71
C SER A 88 -0.97 10.69 3.48
N GLN A 89 -1.20 11.53 4.50
CA GLN A 89 -0.16 12.04 5.39
C GLN A 89 0.56 10.93 6.17
N HIS A 90 -0.08 9.78 6.35
CA HIS A 90 0.49 8.65 7.07
C HIS A 90 1.24 7.66 6.18
N TYR A 91 1.28 7.84 4.85
CA TYR A 91 1.82 6.82 3.95
C TYR A 91 3.30 6.52 4.15
N GLU A 92 4.12 7.53 4.46
CA GLU A 92 5.54 7.34 4.75
C GLU A 92 5.74 6.48 6.01
N ALA A 93 5.03 6.81 7.09
CA ALA A 93 5.06 6.03 8.33
C ALA A 93 4.60 4.57 8.13
N ILE A 94 3.60 4.35 7.26
CA ILE A 94 3.13 3.01 6.91
C ILE A 94 4.20 2.26 6.12
N ASN A 95 4.81 2.89 5.10
CA ASN A 95 5.89 2.28 4.32
C ASN A 95 7.06 1.87 5.23
N ASP A 96 7.50 2.77 6.12
CA ASP A 96 8.57 2.51 7.07
C ASP A 96 8.24 1.36 8.03
N ALA A 97 6.99 1.28 8.47
CA ALA A 97 6.52 0.19 9.31
C ALA A 97 6.49 -1.16 8.55
N GLU A 98 6.02 -1.19 7.30
CA GLU A 98 6.05 -2.38 6.45
C GLU A 98 7.50 -2.88 6.25
N ASP A 99 8.41 -1.96 5.94
CA ASP A 99 9.83 -2.25 5.74
C ASP A 99 10.51 -2.72 7.03
N ARG A 100 10.18 -2.12 8.18
CA ARG A 100 10.67 -2.56 9.49
C ARG A 100 10.25 -3.99 9.80
N LEU A 101 9.03 -4.37 9.47
CA LEU A 101 8.54 -5.74 9.68
C LEU A 101 9.16 -6.74 8.69
N ARG A 102 9.41 -6.33 7.44
CA ARG A 102 10.07 -7.16 6.43
C ARG A 102 11.54 -7.39 6.79
N ASN A 103 12.22 -6.34 7.25
CA ASN A 103 13.64 -6.33 7.61
C ASN A 103 13.84 -6.34 9.13
N SER A 104 13.26 -7.32 9.81
CA SER A 104 13.26 -7.40 11.29
C SER A 104 14.62 -7.72 11.93
N LYS A 105 15.73 -7.70 11.17
CA LYS A 105 17.06 -8.06 11.69
C LYS A 105 17.56 -6.93 12.60
N GLY A 106 17.89 -7.26 13.85
CA GLY A 106 18.36 -6.27 14.83
C GLY A 106 17.26 -5.41 15.45
N ALA A 107 15.99 -5.60 15.05
CA ALA A 107 14.87 -4.84 15.62
C ALA A 107 14.58 -5.27 17.08
N THR A 108 14.29 -4.28 17.94
CA THR A 108 13.83 -4.54 19.31
C THR A 108 12.36 -4.97 19.31
N PRO A 109 11.87 -5.63 20.38
CA PRO A 109 10.45 -5.94 20.51
C PRO A 109 9.55 -4.70 20.40
N GLN A 110 9.95 -3.60 21.04
CA GLN A 110 9.21 -2.32 21.01
C GLN A 110 9.12 -1.76 19.60
N GLN A 111 10.23 -1.76 18.83
CA GLN A 111 10.22 -1.28 17.44
C GLN A 111 9.27 -2.10 16.56
N LEU A 112 9.19 -3.42 16.78
CA LEU A 112 8.26 -4.28 16.04
C LEU A 112 6.80 -4.07 16.49
N GLU A 113 6.55 -3.82 17.78
CA GLU A 113 5.22 -3.48 18.29
C GLU A 113 4.73 -2.13 17.77
N SER A 114 5.58 -1.10 17.78
CA SER A 114 5.26 0.20 17.21
C SER A 114 4.96 0.12 15.72
N ALA A 115 5.76 -0.64 14.95
CA ALA A 115 5.48 -0.86 13.53
C ALA A 115 4.13 -1.57 13.32
N ILE A 116 3.82 -2.61 14.11
CA ILE A 116 2.51 -3.27 14.05
C ILE A 116 1.38 -2.30 14.40
N ALA A 117 1.56 -1.44 15.41
CA ALA A 117 0.54 -0.46 15.81
C ALA A 117 0.26 0.56 14.70
N VAL A 118 1.28 1.08 14.01
CA VAL A 118 1.11 1.98 12.85
C VAL A 118 0.32 1.28 11.73
N LEU A 119 0.67 0.03 11.44
CA LEU A 119 -0.03 -0.75 10.42
C LEU A 119 -1.47 -1.09 10.81
N GLN A 120 -1.72 -1.37 12.08
CA GLN A 120 -3.07 -1.61 12.59
C GLN A 120 -3.92 -0.33 12.52
N PHE A 121 -3.35 0.82 12.89
CA PHE A 121 -4.01 2.11 12.71
C PHE A 121 -4.44 2.35 11.26
N TYR A 122 -3.60 1.99 10.29
CA TYR A 122 -3.98 2.06 8.88
C TYR A 122 -5.18 1.15 8.57
N LEU A 123 -5.17 -0.11 9.00
CA LEU A 123 -6.31 -1.02 8.77
C LEU A 123 -7.61 -0.49 9.38
N ASP A 124 -7.54 0.03 10.60
CA ASP A 124 -8.71 0.49 11.35
C ASP A 124 -9.33 1.75 10.73
N ASN A 125 -8.53 2.58 10.04
CA ASN A 125 -8.98 3.88 9.51
C ASN A 125 -9.19 3.89 7.99
N SER A 126 -8.50 3.03 7.23
CA SER A 126 -8.56 3.02 5.77
C SER A 126 -9.91 2.57 5.22
N THR A 127 -10.73 1.82 5.97
CA THR A 127 -12.09 1.44 5.53
C THR A 127 -12.99 2.66 5.26
N LYS A 128 -12.74 3.80 5.92
CA LYS A 128 -13.47 5.05 5.65
C LYS A 128 -13.28 5.54 4.21
N ILE A 129 -12.10 5.30 3.62
CA ILE A 129 -11.83 5.60 2.21
C ILE A 129 -12.82 4.84 1.34
N LEU A 130 -12.98 3.53 1.56
CA LEU A 130 -13.85 2.68 0.76
C LEU A 130 -15.32 3.07 0.92
N ASN A 131 -15.77 3.28 2.16
CA ASN A 131 -17.16 3.65 2.45
C ASN A 131 -17.55 4.96 1.74
N HIS A 132 -16.71 5.99 1.85
CA HIS A 132 -17.00 7.29 1.24
C HIS A 132 -16.70 7.34 -0.25
N GLY A 133 -15.74 6.56 -0.73
CA GLY A 133 -15.41 6.45 -2.15
C GLY A 133 -16.52 5.76 -2.93
N TYR A 134 -17.08 4.67 -2.40
CA TYR A 134 -18.20 3.97 -3.01
C TYR A 134 -19.46 4.84 -3.08
N ASP A 135 -19.78 5.56 -1.99
CA ASP A 135 -20.89 6.51 -1.96
C ASP A 135 -20.72 7.60 -3.03
N LEU A 136 -19.51 8.17 -3.15
CA LEU A 136 -19.21 9.17 -4.17
C LEU A 136 -19.36 8.59 -5.59
N ILE A 137 -18.80 7.41 -5.86
CA ILE A 137 -18.93 6.74 -7.16
C ILE A 137 -20.40 6.51 -7.54
N ARG A 138 -21.27 6.19 -6.58
CA ARG A 138 -22.71 5.99 -6.83
C ARG A 138 -23.45 7.29 -7.16
N MET A 139 -22.97 8.42 -6.66
CA MET A 139 -23.55 9.74 -6.95
C MET A 139 -23.06 10.33 -8.28
N LEU A 140 -21.93 9.84 -8.80
CA LEU A 140 -21.31 10.31 -10.05
C LEU A 140 -21.67 9.39 -11.22
N ASN A 141 -22.24 9.98 -12.27
CA ASN A 141 -22.52 9.31 -13.53
C ASN A 141 -21.33 9.42 -14.51
N GLU A 142 -21.19 8.45 -15.41
CA GLU A 142 -20.13 8.43 -16.43
C GLU A 142 -20.19 9.59 -17.42
N ASN A 143 -21.34 10.27 -17.52
CA ASN A 143 -21.53 11.41 -18.41
C ASN A 143 -21.17 12.76 -17.76
N GLU A 144 -21.05 12.82 -16.43
CA GLU A 144 -20.81 14.07 -15.70
C GLU A 144 -19.40 14.16 -15.09
N ALA A 145 -18.84 13.05 -14.61
CA ALA A 145 -17.58 13.04 -13.87
C ALA A 145 -16.82 11.71 -14.04
N PHE A 146 -16.49 11.39 -15.30
CA PHE A 146 -15.88 10.11 -15.68
C PHE A 146 -14.48 9.93 -15.09
N SER A 147 -13.60 10.91 -15.30
CA SER A 147 -12.22 10.82 -14.84
C SER A 147 -12.15 10.84 -13.30
N LEU A 148 -13.01 11.62 -12.65
CA LEU A 148 -13.14 11.61 -11.19
C LEU A 148 -13.58 10.24 -10.66
N ARG A 149 -14.57 9.60 -11.31
CA ARG A 149 -15.04 8.27 -10.92
C ARG A 149 -13.95 7.21 -11.07
N GLN A 150 -13.17 7.26 -12.16
CA GLN A 150 -12.02 6.37 -12.35
C GLN A 150 -10.94 6.57 -11.29
N LEU A 151 -10.63 7.82 -10.94
CA LEU A 151 -9.67 8.11 -9.88
C LEU A 151 -10.10 7.50 -8.54
N VAL A 152 -11.34 7.74 -8.12
CA VAL A 152 -11.88 7.24 -6.84
C VAL A 152 -11.92 5.71 -6.83
N ALA A 153 -12.21 5.08 -7.97
CA ALA A 153 -12.18 3.63 -8.12
C ALA A 153 -10.76 3.07 -7.96
N ALA A 154 -9.78 3.60 -8.69
CA ALA A 154 -8.39 3.17 -8.62
C ALA A 154 -7.79 3.37 -7.20
N GLN A 155 -8.16 4.47 -6.54
CA GLN A 155 -7.80 4.74 -5.15
C GLN A 155 -8.41 3.72 -4.18
N GLY A 156 -9.65 3.29 -4.43
CA GLY A 156 -10.30 2.19 -3.71
C GLY A 156 -9.54 0.87 -3.87
N ASP A 157 -9.23 0.48 -5.11
CA ASP A 157 -8.51 -0.75 -5.40
C ASP A 157 -7.11 -0.76 -4.76
N ALA A 158 -6.37 0.35 -4.88
CA ALA A 158 -5.08 0.52 -4.24
C ALA A 158 -5.16 0.38 -2.71
N THR A 159 -6.24 0.89 -2.11
CA THR A 159 -6.50 0.78 -0.67
C THR A 159 -6.74 -0.68 -0.27
N ILE A 160 -7.59 -1.41 -1.00
CA ILE A 160 -7.89 -2.83 -0.73
C ILE A 160 -6.61 -3.67 -0.81
N HIS A 161 -5.83 -3.54 -1.91
CA HIS A 161 -4.58 -4.27 -2.07
C HIS A 161 -3.59 -3.98 -0.94
N ARG A 162 -3.54 -2.74 -0.46
CA ARG A 162 -2.68 -2.37 0.65
C ARG A 162 -3.19 -2.91 1.99
N GLN A 163 -4.51 -2.89 2.24
CA GLN A 163 -5.11 -3.50 3.43
C GLN A 163 -4.75 -4.99 3.51
N ASP A 164 -4.91 -5.73 2.42
CA ASP A 164 -4.55 -7.15 2.35
C ASP A 164 -3.07 -7.37 2.68
N ARG A 165 -2.19 -6.61 1.98
CA ARG A 165 -0.74 -6.69 2.19
C ARG A 165 -0.36 -6.43 3.65
N VAL A 166 -0.92 -5.38 4.23
CA VAL A 166 -0.67 -4.98 5.62
C VAL A 166 -1.17 -6.06 6.59
N TYR A 167 -2.36 -6.59 6.40
CA TYR A 167 -2.93 -7.67 7.22
C TYR A 167 -2.02 -8.92 7.23
N TYR A 168 -1.57 -9.36 6.05
CA TYR A 168 -0.65 -10.49 5.94
C TYR A 168 0.70 -10.19 6.61
N GLN A 169 1.21 -8.97 6.46
CA GLN A 169 2.50 -8.56 7.04
C GLN A 169 2.46 -8.56 8.57
N ILE A 170 1.39 -8.03 9.18
CA ILE A 170 1.17 -8.08 10.64
C ILE A 170 1.14 -9.55 11.09
N THR A 171 0.33 -10.37 10.42
CA THR A 171 0.13 -11.79 10.77
C THR A 171 1.46 -12.57 10.71
N ALA A 172 2.23 -12.40 9.63
CA ALA A 172 3.54 -13.05 9.45
C ALA A 172 4.60 -12.60 10.48
N SER A 173 4.43 -11.40 11.05
CA SER A 173 5.37 -10.77 11.98
C SER A 173 5.17 -11.18 13.44
N ARG A 174 3.97 -11.66 13.83
CA ARG A 174 3.67 -12.11 15.20
C ARG A 174 4.67 -13.13 15.74
N ALA A 175 5.02 -14.14 14.93
CA ALA A 175 6.00 -15.15 15.31
C ALA A 175 7.43 -14.58 15.46
N THR A 176 7.78 -13.57 14.66
CA THR A 176 9.06 -12.86 14.76
C THR A 176 9.12 -12.06 16.06
N LEU A 177 8.07 -11.30 16.37
CA LEU A 177 7.96 -10.53 17.60
C LEU A 177 8.09 -11.44 18.84
N LEU A 178 7.39 -12.58 18.86
CA LEU A 178 7.51 -13.57 19.93
C LEU A 178 8.96 -14.04 20.11
N CYS A 179 9.65 -14.39 19.02
CA CYS A 179 11.07 -14.76 19.07
C CYS A 179 11.94 -13.63 19.64
N CYS A 180 11.70 -12.37 19.24
CA CYS A 180 12.44 -11.22 19.74
C CYS A 180 12.19 -10.99 21.23
N LYS A 181 10.94 -11.08 21.70
CA LYS A 181 10.59 -10.97 23.13
C LYS A 181 11.30 -12.03 23.97
N ILE A 182 11.29 -13.28 23.51
CA ILE A 182 11.99 -14.38 24.20
C ILE A 182 13.50 -14.08 24.29
N ARG A 183 14.12 -13.67 23.18
CA ARG A 183 15.56 -13.34 23.18
C ARG A 183 15.90 -12.19 24.12
N ALA A 184 15.11 -11.12 24.11
CA ALA A 184 15.32 -9.95 24.97
C ALA A 184 15.16 -10.26 26.47
N LYS A 185 14.22 -11.15 26.83
CA LYS A 185 14.09 -11.63 28.22
C LYS A 185 15.29 -12.47 28.66
N MET A 186 15.86 -13.26 27.75
CA MET A 186 17.02 -14.14 28.02
C MET A 186 18.37 -13.41 28.11
N THR A 187 18.46 -12.18 27.61
CA THR A 187 19.66 -11.33 27.74
C THR A 187 19.71 -10.56 29.06
N LYS A 188 18.62 -10.55 29.84
CA LYS A 188 18.62 -9.95 31.18
C LYS A 188 19.32 -10.89 32.19
N PRO A 189 20.19 -10.37 33.07
CA PRO A 189 21.08 -11.17 33.89
C PRO A 189 20.39 -11.70 35.15
N PHE A 190 19.65 -12.81 35.05
CA PHE A 190 19.27 -13.59 36.24
C PHE A 190 20.03 -14.93 36.23
N LYS A 191 20.77 -15.21 37.32
CA LYS A 191 22.00 -16.02 37.28
C LYS A 191 21.87 -17.55 37.30
N CYS A 192 20.72 -18.19 37.57
CA CYS A 192 20.76 -19.63 37.92
C CYS A 192 19.84 -20.59 37.12
N CYS A 193 18.88 -20.12 36.31
CA CYS A 193 18.01 -21.00 35.49
C CYS A 193 18.21 -20.82 33.96
N THR A 194 19.21 -20.04 33.55
CA THR A 194 19.32 -19.51 32.18
C THR A 194 19.84 -20.51 31.17
N ALA A 195 20.66 -21.51 31.51
CA ALA A 195 21.26 -22.38 30.49
C ALA A 195 20.23 -23.27 29.78
N THR A 196 19.37 -23.95 30.53
CA THR A 196 18.28 -24.80 30.02
C THR A 196 17.20 -23.96 29.36
N ALA A 197 16.79 -22.85 29.98
CA ALA A 197 15.80 -21.94 29.41
C ALA A 197 16.29 -21.29 28.09
N LYS A 198 17.56 -20.87 28.03
CA LYS A 198 18.22 -20.35 26.82
C LYS A 198 18.36 -21.41 25.74
N LYS A 199 18.68 -22.66 26.09
CA LYS A 199 18.69 -23.80 25.14
C LYS A 199 17.28 -24.07 24.59
N ALA A 200 16.25 -24.10 25.43
CA ALA A 200 14.85 -24.31 25.02
C ALA A 200 14.35 -23.18 24.11
N ALA A 201 14.59 -21.92 24.48
CA ALA A 201 14.27 -20.75 23.67
C ALA A 201 15.01 -20.73 22.33
N LYS A 202 16.32 -21.06 22.31
CA LYS A 202 17.09 -21.19 21.07
C LYS A 202 16.53 -22.30 20.19
N LYS A 203 16.11 -23.43 20.78
CA LYS A 203 15.46 -24.55 20.07
C LYS A 203 14.12 -24.11 19.48
N PHE A 204 13.29 -23.39 20.23
CA PHE A 204 12.01 -22.84 19.78
C PHE A 204 12.18 -21.82 18.65
N CYS A 205 13.07 -20.84 18.82
CA CYS A 205 13.42 -19.87 17.78
C CYS A 205 13.97 -20.55 16.52
N ARG A 206 14.77 -21.62 16.67
CA ARG A 206 15.30 -22.40 15.54
C ARG A 206 14.20 -23.20 14.84
N LYS A 207 13.21 -23.73 15.58
CA LYS A 207 12.01 -24.37 15.00
C LYS A 207 11.22 -23.37 14.16
N ILE A 208 10.94 -22.17 14.67
CA ILE A 208 10.24 -21.12 13.92
C ILE A 208 11.03 -20.69 12.69
N ARG A 209 12.35 -20.46 12.81
CA ARG A 209 13.20 -20.11 11.66
C ARG A 209 13.22 -21.22 10.60
N ARG A 210 13.25 -22.50 11.01
CA ARG A 210 13.18 -23.64 10.10
C ARG A 210 11.80 -23.74 9.42
N ALA A 211 10.72 -23.51 10.16
CA ALA A 211 9.37 -23.48 9.61
C ALA A 211 9.20 -22.35 8.57
N LYS A 212 9.66 -21.12 8.87
CA LYS A 212 9.68 -20.01 7.91
C LYS A 212 10.50 -20.35 6.65
N LYS A 213 11.67 -20.98 6.81
CA LYS A 213 12.47 -21.45 5.66
C LYS A 213 11.79 -22.55 4.84
N LYS A 214 10.98 -23.42 5.44
CA LYS A 214 10.21 -24.44 4.71
C LYS A 214 9.04 -23.81 3.94
N MET A 215 8.36 -22.82 4.53
CA MET A 215 7.27 -22.08 3.86
C MET A 215 7.78 -21.26 2.65
N GLY A 216 8.99 -20.70 2.73
CA GLY A 216 9.64 -20.02 1.60
C GLY A 216 10.21 -20.96 0.52
N LYS A 217 10.02 -22.28 0.65
CA LYS A 217 10.40 -23.31 -0.34
C LYS A 217 9.19 -23.90 -1.06
N LYS A 218 8.06 -23.19 -1.15
CA LYS A 218 7.12 -23.49 -2.25
C LYS A 218 7.81 -23.03 -3.54
N PRO A 219 7.95 -23.88 -4.58
CA PRO A 219 8.35 -23.38 -5.88
C PRO A 219 7.35 -22.28 -6.26
N ALA A 220 7.85 -21.21 -6.86
CA ALA A 220 7.01 -20.23 -7.55
C ALA A 220 6.30 -20.95 -8.70
N GLY A 221 5.24 -21.68 -8.37
CA GLY A 221 4.32 -22.27 -9.33
C GLY A 221 3.44 -21.14 -9.83
N ALA A 222 3.81 -20.63 -11.01
CA ALA A 222 2.94 -19.99 -11.98
C ALA A 222 1.85 -19.08 -11.38
N LEU A 223 2.23 -17.85 -11.00
CA LEU A 223 1.34 -16.72 -11.24
C LEU A 223 1.41 -16.44 -12.75
N VAL A 224 0.56 -17.15 -13.50
CA VAL A 224 0.14 -16.68 -14.82
C VAL A 224 -0.75 -15.48 -14.52
N VAL A 225 -0.20 -14.30 -14.75
CA VAL A 225 -0.96 -13.06 -14.81
C VAL A 225 -1.72 -13.10 -16.14
N PHE A 226 -3.05 -13.07 -16.06
CA PHE A 226 -3.88 -12.52 -17.13
C PHE A 226 -4.18 -11.07 -16.79
#